data_AF-Q011F5-F1
#
_entry.id   AF-Q011F5-F1
#
_cell.length_a   1.000
_cell.length_b   1.000
_cell.length_c   1.000
_cell.angle_alpha   90.00
_cell.angle_beta   90.00
_cell.angle_gamma   90.00
#
_symmetry.space_group_name_H-M   'P 1'
#
loop_
_entity.id
_entity.type
_entity.pdbx_description
1 polymer ?
#
loop_
_entity_poly.entity_id
_entity_poly.type
_entity_poly.pdbx_seq_one_letter_code
_entity_poly.pdbx_strand_id
1 'polypeptide(L)'
;MDPADMDAYTETLSCIAMAPLACLTMPQVWKNFINMTTGDAAAIGAVSWQAYAAGMLGNLLLLSYFAEKRERAATGAQVVGVVTSFFLLSQIAWSGNMHNVAPVEMLLTSAFVIGGSSLSVARYFEYAHGNLGAKAWELYTATLGVVGVLTAPTIISHALAPGLGWLPTEIMVLALLLAARAEKLPEKWSECSGWTANVLFMSMPVVQIAQNLQNPENLQGLSALTSVFITMGNALMLARAIFVKDFVWIVGSAWATYVGGFGVLATLFLLTNPMTSERYLGEFEFIAITVTLILYTAIVIGGQLQARLAQGAASESPDGE
;
A
#
# COMPACT_ATOMS: atom_id res chain seq x y z
N MET A 1 -15.39 -14.94 -22.58
CA MET A 1 -15.30 -15.54 -21.24
C MET A 1 -16.56 -15.16 -20.51
N ASP A 2 -17.27 -16.12 -19.94
CA ASP A 2 -18.46 -15.86 -19.13
C ASP A 2 -18.07 -14.98 -17.91
N PRO A 3 -18.94 -14.07 -17.41
CA PRO A 3 -18.74 -13.39 -16.14
C PRO A 3 -18.21 -14.26 -14.98
N ALA A 4 -18.70 -15.49 -14.82
CA ALA A 4 -18.24 -16.39 -13.76
C ALA A 4 -16.79 -16.87 -13.96
N ASP A 5 -16.42 -17.16 -15.20
CA ASP A 5 -15.05 -17.55 -15.55
C ASP A 5 -14.08 -16.37 -15.33
N MET A 6 -14.52 -15.14 -15.63
CA MET A 6 -13.74 -13.92 -15.42
C MET A 6 -13.56 -13.60 -13.92
N ASP A 7 -14.59 -13.85 -13.10
CA ASP A 7 -14.51 -13.74 -11.64
C ASP A 7 -13.42 -14.66 -11.09
N ALA A 8 -13.49 -15.96 -11.43
CA ALA A 8 -12.52 -16.96 -10.98
C ALA A 8 -11.10 -16.67 -11.50
N TYR A 9 -10.98 -16.22 -12.75
CA TYR A 9 -9.69 -15.86 -13.35
C TYR A 9 -9.04 -14.69 -12.61
N THR A 10 -9.76 -13.60 -12.38
CA THR A 10 -9.22 -12.41 -11.69
C THR A 10 -8.94 -12.65 -10.22
N GLU A 11 -9.76 -13.46 -9.55
CA GLU A 11 -9.48 -13.92 -8.19
C GLU A 11 -8.16 -14.70 -8.15
N THR A 12 -7.97 -15.64 -9.09
CA THR A 12 -6.72 -16.42 -9.19
C THR A 12 -5.50 -15.52 -9.41
N LEU A 13 -5.60 -14.53 -10.32
CA LEU A 13 -4.51 -13.56 -10.52
C LEU A 13 -4.18 -12.80 -9.22
N SER A 14 -5.21 -12.37 -8.48
CA SER A 14 -5.01 -11.66 -7.21
C SER A 14 -4.40 -12.55 -6.13
N CYS A 15 -4.75 -13.83 -6.08
CA CYS A 15 -4.11 -14.82 -5.20
C CYS A 15 -2.64 -15.05 -5.59
N ILE A 16 -2.31 -15.09 -6.88
CA ILE A 16 -0.91 -15.19 -7.34
C ILE A 16 -0.13 -13.93 -6.93
N ALA A 17 -0.76 -12.75 -6.98
CA ALA A 17 -0.17 -11.48 -6.56
C ALA A 17 0.33 -11.47 -5.11
N MET A 18 -0.23 -12.33 -4.26
CA MET A 18 0.20 -12.45 -2.86
C MET A 18 1.66 -12.87 -2.72
N ALA A 19 2.17 -13.73 -3.62
CA ALA A 19 3.53 -14.23 -3.55
C ALA A 19 4.57 -13.09 -3.64
N PRO A 20 4.61 -12.26 -4.70
CA PRO A 20 5.57 -11.16 -4.77
C PRO A 20 5.36 -10.12 -3.66
N LEU A 21 4.10 -9.83 -3.28
CA LEU A 21 3.79 -8.86 -2.23
C LEU A 21 4.29 -9.34 -0.86
N ALA A 22 4.14 -10.62 -0.53
CA ALA A 22 4.66 -11.21 0.69
C ALA A 22 6.19 -11.22 0.71
N CYS A 23 6.84 -11.35 -0.44
CA CYS A 23 8.30 -11.32 -0.55
C CYS A 23 8.91 -9.92 -0.42
N LEU A 24 8.14 -8.83 -0.39
CA LEU A 24 8.70 -7.46 -0.36
C LEU A 24 9.48 -7.17 0.92
N THR A 25 8.95 -7.55 2.07
CA THR A 25 9.51 -7.20 3.39
C THR A 25 10.30 -8.35 4.03
N MET A 26 10.11 -9.58 3.55
CA MET A 26 10.76 -10.78 4.09
C MET A 26 12.31 -10.72 4.08
N PRO A 27 12.99 -10.26 3.01
CA PRO A 27 14.44 -10.12 3.04
C PRO A 27 14.93 -9.19 4.16
N GLN A 28 14.18 -8.13 4.46
CA GLN A 28 14.57 -7.20 5.52
C GLN A 28 14.35 -7.78 6.92
N VAL A 29 13.23 -8.49 7.13
CA VAL A 29 12.96 -9.19 8.40
C VAL A 29 14.10 -10.15 8.72
N TRP A 30 14.56 -10.90 7.71
CA TRP A 30 15.66 -11.84 7.84
C TRP A 30 17.01 -11.16 8.11
N LYS A 31 17.34 -10.10 7.37
CA LYS A 31 18.57 -9.31 7.61
C LYS A 31 18.63 -8.75 9.02
N ASN A 32 17.54 -8.14 9.49
CA ASN A 32 17.45 -7.62 10.86
C ASN A 32 17.62 -8.74 11.89
N PHE A 33 17.03 -9.91 11.66
CA PHE A 33 17.22 -11.07 12.54
C PHE A 33 18.69 -11.48 12.64
N ILE A 34 19.40 -11.58 11.51
CA ILE A 34 20.84 -11.88 11.51
C ILE A 34 21.62 -10.80 12.26
N ASN A 35 21.37 -9.52 11.96
CA ASN A 35 22.09 -8.41 12.62
C ASN A 35 21.86 -8.41 14.14
N MET A 36 20.66 -8.75 14.60
CA MET A 36 20.37 -8.91 16.03
C MET A 36 21.13 -10.08 16.65
N THR A 37 21.21 -11.24 15.97
CA THR A 37 21.91 -12.41 16.50
C THR A 37 23.44 -12.25 16.48
N THR A 38 23.98 -11.47 15.55
CA THR A 38 25.42 -11.15 15.46
C THR A 38 25.82 -9.93 16.29
N GLY A 39 24.88 -9.24 16.93
CA GLY A 39 25.14 -8.09 17.81
C GLY A 39 25.38 -6.75 17.09
N ASP A 40 25.07 -6.65 15.80
CA ASP A 40 25.18 -5.41 15.02
C ASP A 40 23.88 -4.59 15.09
N ALA A 41 23.59 -4.07 16.29
CA ALA A 41 22.40 -3.24 16.52
C ALA A 41 22.46 -1.89 15.78
N ALA A 42 23.67 -1.42 15.42
CA ALA A 42 23.86 -0.19 14.67
C ALA A 42 23.35 -0.31 13.22
N ALA A 43 23.55 -1.46 12.58
CA ALA A 43 23.01 -1.73 11.25
C ALA A 43 21.46 -1.70 11.19
N ILE A 44 20.77 -1.93 12.31
CA ILE A 44 19.31 -1.84 12.41
C ILE A 44 18.86 -0.38 12.46
N GLY A 45 19.67 0.50 13.04
CA GLY A 45 19.39 1.94 13.15
C GLY A 45 19.44 2.68 11.81
N ALA A 46 20.07 2.09 10.78
CA ALA A 46 20.05 2.61 9.41
C ALA A 46 18.66 2.54 8.75
N VAL A 47 17.73 1.78 9.34
CA VAL A 47 16.40 1.58 8.78
C VAL A 47 15.39 2.55 9.42
N SER A 48 14.67 3.29 8.58
CA SER A 48 13.69 4.29 9.04
C SER A 48 12.48 3.62 9.72
N TRP A 49 12.39 3.73 11.05
CA TRP A 49 11.23 3.25 11.79
C TRP A 49 9.96 4.03 11.42
N GLN A 50 10.08 5.33 11.08
CA GLN A 50 8.97 6.17 10.66
C GLN A 50 8.38 5.66 9.33
N ALA A 51 9.22 5.20 8.40
CA ALA A 51 8.77 4.63 7.14
C ALA A 51 7.95 3.35 7.37
N TYR A 52 8.38 2.47 8.29
CA TYR A 52 7.58 1.28 8.64
C TYR A 52 6.32 1.61 9.43
N ALA A 53 6.34 2.64 10.29
CA ALA A 53 5.14 3.10 10.98
C ALA A 53 4.11 3.68 9.99
N ALA A 54 4.56 4.44 8.98
CA ALA A 54 3.72 4.90 7.89
C ALA A 54 3.16 3.72 7.06
N GLY A 55 4.02 2.75 6.70
CA GLY A 55 3.59 1.54 6.01
C GLY A 55 2.57 0.73 6.80
N MET A 56 2.77 0.58 8.11
CA MET A 56 1.83 -0.05 9.04
C MET A 56 0.46 0.64 9.02
N LEU A 57 0.45 1.96 9.16
CA LEU A 57 -0.77 2.75 9.13
C LEU A 57 -1.51 2.57 7.79
N GLY A 58 -0.80 2.66 6.67
CA GLY A 58 -1.36 2.42 5.34
C GLY A 58 -1.98 1.03 5.20
N ASN A 59 -1.27 0.00 5.68
CA ASN A 59 -1.77 -1.38 5.63
C ASN A 59 -2.98 -1.58 6.54
N LEU A 60 -3.03 -0.98 7.74
CA LEU A 60 -4.21 -1.03 8.62
C LEU A 60 -5.42 -0.34 7.99
N LEU A 61 -5.22 0.84 7.39
CA LEU A 61 -6.27 1.60 6.69
C LEU A 61 -6.85 0.76 5.55
N LEU A 62 -6.01 0.19 4.67
CA LEU A 62 -6.48 -0.70 3.61
C LEU A 62 -7.06 -2.02 4.12
N LEU A 63 -6.54 -2.56 5.23
CA LEU A 63 -7.08 -3.78 5.83
C LEU A 63 -8.52 -3.55 6.27
N SER A 64 -8.82 -2.41 6.91
CA SER A 64 -10.18 -2.07 7.29
C SER A 64 -11.11 -1.91 6.08
N TYR A 65 -10.59 -1.32 5.00
CA TYR A 65 -11.32 -1.11 3.74
C TYR A 65 -11.65 -2.44 3.04
N PHE A 66 -10.65 -3.30 2.80
CA PHE A 66 -10.85 -4.55 2.08
C PHE A 66 -11.56 -5.62 2.91
N ALA A 67 -11.40 -5.61 4.24
CA ALA A 67 -12.15 -6.52 5.10
C ALA A 67 -13.66 -6.28 5.01
N GLU A 68 -14.11 -5.03 4.90
CA GLU A 68 -15.52 -4.70 4.70
C GLU A 68 -16.05 -5.17 3.35
N LYS A 69 -15.20 -5.13 2.32
CA LYS A 69 -15.53 -5.57 0.95
C LYS A 69 -15.36 -7.05 0.70
N ARG A 70 -14.68 -7.76 1.62
CA ARG A 70 -14.42 -9.20 1.58
C ARG A 70 -13.61 -9.66 0.37
N GLU A 71 -12.72 -8.81 -0.12
CA GLU A 71 -11.77 -9.18 -1.16
C GLU A 71 -10.62 -9.99 -0.54
N ARG A 72 -10.53 -11.29 -0.88
CA ARG A 72 -9.66 -12.25 -0.18
C ARG A 72 -8.19 -11.89 -0.30
N ALA A 73 -7.72 -11.76 -1.54
CA ALA A 73 -6.32 -11.48 -1.81
C ALA A 73 -5.92 -10.08 -1.31
N ALA A 74 -6.77 -9.07 -1.52
CA ALA A 74 -6.49 -7.72 -1.05
C ALA A 74 -6.40 -7.67 0.48
N THR A 75 -7.38 -8.26 1.19
CA THR A 75 -7.36 -8.38 2.66
C THR A 75 -6.13 -9.14 3.12
N GLY A 76 -5.81 -10.27 2.48
CA GLY A 76 -4.63 -11.06 2.78
C GLY A 76 -3.33 -10.27 2.64
N ALA A 77 -3.18 -9.49 1.56
CA ALA A 77 -1.99 -8.67 1.33
C ALA A 77 -1.81 -7.65 2.45
N GLN A 78 -2.90 -7.02 2.90
CA GLN A 78 -2.82 -6.07 4.01
C GLN A 78 -2.50 -6.74 5.34
N VAL A 79 -3.02 -7.94 5.61
CA VAL A 79 -2.63 -8.73 6.80
C VAL A 79 -1.12 -9.01 6.78
N VAL A 80 -0.58 -9.47 5.64
CA VAL A 80 0.87 -9.69 5.51
C VAL A 80 1.65 -8.40 5.71
N GLY A 81 1.19 -7.29 5.14
CA GLY A 81 1.79 -5.97 5.31
C GLY A 81 1.81 -5.50 6.76
N VAL A 82 0.69 -5.62 7.47
CA VAL A 82 0.58 -5.31 8.91
C VAL A 82 1.53 -6.19 9.71
N VAL A 83 1.45 -7.52 9.55
CA VAL A 83 2.27 -8.45 10.34
C VAL A 83 3.76 -8.20 10.12
N THR A 84 4.21 -8.10 8.88
CA THR A 84 5.64 -7.90 8.57
C THR A 84 6.13 -6.53 9.06
N SER A 85 5.33 -5.48 8.91
CA SER A 85 5.68 -4.15 9.45
C SER A 85 5.75 -4.17 10.98
N PHE A 86 4.90 -4.96 11.64
CA PHE A 86 4.88 -5.05 13.11
C PHE A 86 6.14 -5.73 13.62
N PHE A 87 6.55 -6.81 12.97
CA PHE A 87 7.80 -7.50 13.26
C PHE A 87 9.01 -6.59 13.07
N LEU A 88 9.08 -5.86 11.95
CA LEU A 88 10.18 -4.93 11.66
C LEU A 88 10.26 -3.81 12.70
N LEU A 89 9.14 -3.17 13.02
CA LEU A 89 9.08 -2.14 14.06
C LEU A 89 9.49 -2.69 15.43
N SER A 90 9.07 -3.91 15.76
CA SER A 90 9.46 -4.57 17.01
C SER A 90 10.97 -4.83 17.06
N GLN A 91 11.58 -5.28 15.96
CA GLN A 91 13.04 -5.47 15.87
C GLN A 91 13.79 -4.15 16.06
N ILE A 92 13.34 -3.07 15.41
CA ILE A 92 13.98 -1.75 15.53
C ILE A 92 13.83 -1.22 16.96
N ALA A 93 12.65 -1.36 17.57
CA ALA A 93 12.46 -0.95 18.95
C ALA A 93 13.35 -1.74 19.93
N TRP A 94 13.46 -3.06 19.75
CA TRP A 94 14.30 -3.92 20.59
C TRP A 94 15.79 -3.60 20.47
N SER A 95 16.21 -3.13 19.29
CA SER A 95 17.59 -2.69 19.07
C SER A 95 17.94 -1.35 19.75
N GLY A 96 16.94 -0.68 20.35
CA GLY A 96 17.10 0.60 21.02
C GLY A 96 17.02 1.81 20.09
N ASN A 97 16.96 1.62 18.78
CA ASN A 97 17.01 2.70 17.78
C ASN A 97 15.74 3.59 17.70
N MET A 98 14.71 3.31 18.52
CA MET A 98 13.52 4.17 18.69
C MET A 98 13.63 5.00 19.97
N HIS A 99 14.57 5.96 20.00
CA HIS A 99 14.91 6.72 21.20
C HIS A 99 13.86 7.79 21.60
N ASN A 100 12.97 8.14 20.70
CA ASN A 100 12.06 9.27 20.78
C ASN A 100 10.57 8.87 20.90
N VAL A 101 10.30 7.62 21.26
CA VAL A 101 8.94 7.11 21.48
C VAL A 101 8.85 6.57 22.91
N ALA A 102 7.87 7.04 23.68
CA ALA A 102 7.73 6.58 25.05
C ALA A 102 7.24 5.11 25.08
N PRO A 103 7.68 4.27 26.05
CA PRO A 103 7.24 2.87 26.13
C PRO A 103 5.72 2.70 26.20
N VAL A 104 5.03 3.65 26.82
CA VAL A 104 3.55 3.65 26.89
C VAL A 104 2.91 3.87 25.51
N GLU A 105 3.49 4.72 24.67
CA GLU A 105 2.99 5.00 23.31
C GLU A 105 3.17 3.76 22.43
N MET A 106 4.30 3.07 22.57
CA MET A 106 4.53 1.79 21.89
C MET A 106 3.51 0.73 22.31
N LEU A 107 3.21 0.61 23.60
CA LEU A 107 2.24 -0.34 24.11
C LEU A 107 0.83 -0.04 23.56
N LEU A 108 0.39 1.21 23.64
CA LEU A 108 -0.92 1.64 23.15
C LEU A 108 -1.05 1.44 21.64
N THR A 109 -0.02 1.79 20.87
CA THR A 109 0.00 1.59 19.42
C THR A 109 -0.03 0.11 19.08
N SER A 110 0.72 -0.73 19.79
CA SER A 110 0.72 -2.18 19.58
C SER A 110 -0.65 -2.79 19.90
N ALA A 111 -1.28 -2.38 21.01
CA ALA A 111 -2.62 -2.81 21.36
C ALA A 111 -3.66 -2.40 20.29
N PHE A 112 -3.55 -1.17 19.77
CA PHE A 112 -4.40 -0.69 18.70
C PHE A 112 -4.21 -1.47 17.40
N VAL A 113 -2.96 -1.73 16.99
CA VAL A 113 -2.64 -2.53 15.79
C VAL A 113 -3.19 -3.94 15.93
N ILE A 114 -2.92 -4.62 17.04
CA ILE A 114 -3.37 -6.01 17.28
C ILE A 114 -4.91 -6.06 17.33
N GLY A 115 -5.53 -5.18 18.12
CA GLY A 115 -6.98 -5.12 18.28
C GLY A 115 -7.68 -4.79 16.96
N GLY A 116 -7.19 -3.78 16.24
CA GLY A 116 -7.73 -3.35 14.94
C GLY A 116 -7.60 -4.41 13.86
N SER A 117 -6.45 -5.07 13.78
CA SER A 117 -6.22 -6.18 12.82
C SER A 117 -7.12 -7.36 13.14
N SER A 118 -7.23 -7.73 14.42
CA SER A 118 -8.11 -8.81 14.88
C SER A 118 -9.57 -8.51 14.55
N LEU A 119 -10.00 -7.27 14.78
CA LEU A 119 -11.36 -6.84 14.47
C LEU A 119 -11.62 -6.81 12.95
N SER A 120 -10.63 -6.43 12.14
CA SER A 120 -10.72 -6.47 10.67
C SER A 120 -10.85 -7.90 10.16
N VAL A 121 -10.06 -8.84 10.68
CA VAL A 121 -10.20 -10.27 10.36
C VAL A 121 -11.55 -10.81 10.82
N ALA A 122 -12.00 -10.47 12.03
CA ALA A 122 -13.31 -10.85 12.53
C ALA A 122 -14.46 -10.27 11.67
N ARG A 123 -14.30 -9.05 11.15
CA ARG A 123 -15.25 -8.43 10.23
C ARG A 123 -15.31 -9.17 8.90
N TYR A 124 -14.15 -9.54 8.35
CA TYR A 124 -14.05 -10.31 7.10
C TYR A 124 -14.75 -11.67 7.20
N PHE A 125 -14.55 -12.41 8.31
CA PHE A 125 -15.19 -13.72 8.56
C PHE A 125 -16.61 -13.63 9.15
N GLU A 126 -17.23 -12.45 9.17
CA GLU A 126 -18.56 -12.22 9.75
C GLU A 126 -18.69 -12.51 11.26
N TYR A 127 -17.60 -12.66 12.00
CA TYR A 127 -17.64 -12.86 13.45
C TYR A 127 -17.94 -11.57 14.23
N ALA A 128 -17.63 -10.40 13.65
CA ALA A 128 -17.99 -9.10 14.23
C ALA A 128 -19.44 -8.68 13.89
N HIS A 129 -20.41 -9.51 14.28
CA HIS A 129 -21.86 -9.27 14.08
C HIS A 129 -22.57 -8.85 15.38
N GLY A 130 -23.84 -8.44 15.25
CA GLY A 130 -24.66 -7.93 16.36
C GLY A 130 -24.28 -6.51 16.80
N ASN A 131 -25.03 -5.97 17.78
CA ASN A 131 -24.89 -4.58 18.21
C ASN A 131 -23.50 -4.24 18.77
N LEU A 132 -22.86 -5.17 19.48
CA LEU A 132 -21.53 -4.96 20.05
C LEU A 132 -20.44 -4.95 18.97
N GLY A 133 -20.48 -5.93 18.05
CA GLY A 133 -19.54 -6.03 16.94
C GLY A 133 -19.63 -4.85 15.98
N ALA A 134 -20.86 -4.41 15.66
CA ALA A 134 -21.09 -3.23 14.82
C ALA A 134 -20.54 -1.94 15.46
N LYS A 135 -20.84 -1.69 16.73
CA LYS A 135 -20.32 -0.52 17.45
C LYS A 135 -18.80 -0.53 17.57
N ALA A 136 -18.21 -1.70 17.85
CA ALA A 136 -16.76 -1.84 17.91
C ALA A 136 -16.12 -1.55 16.53
N TRP A 137 -16.73 -2.04 15.44
CA TRP A 137 -16.29 -1.80 14.07
C TRP A 137 -16.37 -0.32 13.69
N GLU A 138 -17.50 0.33 13.96
CA GLU A 138 -17.69 1.76 13.71
C GLU A 138 -16.68 2.61 14.49
N LEU A 139 -16.49 2.32 15.79
CA LEU A 139 -15.51 3.03 16.61
C LEU A 139 -14.08 2.82 16.09
N TYR A 140 -13.72 1.59 15.75
CA TYR A 140 -12.40 1.27 15.21
C TYR A 140 -12.13 1.98 13.89
N THR A 141 -13.04 1.84 12.91
CA THR A 141 -12.87 2.45 11.58
C THR A 141 -12.88 3.97 11.66
N ALA A 142 -13.73 4.57 12.50
CA ALA A 142 -13.71 6.02 12.74
C ALA A 142 -12.40 6.48 13.37
N THR A 143 -11.93 5.79 14.42
CA THR A 143 -10.67 6.14 15.09
C THR A 143 -9.49 6.02 14.13
N LEU A 144 -9.40 4.90 13.41
CA LEU A 144 -8.35 4.64 12.44
C LEU A 144 -8.39 5.66 11.30
N GLY A 145 -9.57 5.98 10.76
CA GLY A 145 -9.75 6.96 9.70
C GLY A 145 -9.34 8.36 10.15
N VAL A 146 -9.73 8.80 11.34
CA VAL A 146 -9.30 10.08 11.93
C VAL A 146 -7.79 10.12 12.10
N VAL A 147 -7.19 9.07 12.68
CA VAL A 147 -5.72 8.97 12.84
C VAL A 147 -5.04 9.05 11.47
N GLY A 148 -5.54 8.33 10.47
CA GLY A 148 -5.02 8.35 9.11
C GLY A 148 -5.05 9.76 8.51
N VAL A 149 -6.22 10.41 8.53
CA VAL A 149 -6.41 11.75 7.96
C VAL A 149 -5.52 12.80 8.65
N LEU A 150 -5.33 12.69 9.96
CA LEU A 150 -4.50 13.63 10.73
C LEU A 150 -2.99 13.42 10.51
N THR A 151 -2.56 12.18 10.34
CA THR A 151 -1.13 11.84 10.29
C THR A 151 -0.57 11.76 8.87
N ALA A 152 -1.36 11.32 7.89
CA ALA A 152 -0.91 11.13 6.51
C ALA A 152 -0.30 12.40 5.91
N PRO A 153 -0.91 13.61 6.02
CA PRO A 153 -0.33 14.82 5.42
C PRO A 153 1.03 15.19 5.99
N THR A 154 1.24 15.00 7.29
CA THR A 154 2.54 15.27 7.93
C THR A 154 3.59 14.24 7.52
N ILE A 155 3.22 12.97 7.42
CA ILE A 155 4.12 11.93 6.89
C ILE A 155 4.55 12.27 5.46
N ILE A 156 3.58 12.64 4.60
CA ILE A 156 3.82 13.00 3.20
C ILE A 156 4.67 14.27 3.11
N SER A 157 4.35 15.31 3.89
CA SER A 157 5.10 16.55 3.87
C SER A 157 6.53 16.38 4.35
N HIS A 158 6.77 15.54 5.36
CA HIS A 158 8.14 15.25 5.80
C HIS A 158 8.96 14.57 4.71
N ALA A 159 8.32 13.74 3.88
CA ALA A 159 8.98 13.06 2.78
C ALA A 159 9.24 14.00 1.58
N LEU A 160 8.34 14.94 1.29
CA LEU A 160 8.43 15.84 0.12
C LEU A 160 9.11 17.20 0.40
N ALA A 161 8.83 17.79 1.54
CA ALA A 161 9.25 19.14 1.93
C ALA A 161 9.57 19.19 3.44
N PRO A 162 10.73 18.62 3.85
CA PRO A 162 11.13 18.63 5.25
C PRO A 162 11.28 20.08 5.74
N GLY A 163 10.43 20.48 6.68
CA GLY A 163 10.43 21.85 7.24
C GLY A 163 9.06 22.38 7.66
N LEU A 164 7.97 21.76 7.19
CA LEU A 164 6.61 22.19 7.55
C LEU A 164 6.18 21.82 8.98
N GLY A 165 6.96 20.98 9.67
CA GLY A 165 6.65 20.55 11.04
C GLY A 165 5.25 19.93 11.13
N TRP A 166 4.49 20.37 12.14
CA TRP A 166 3.13 19.87 12.43
C TRP A 166 2.00 20.61 11.68
N LEU A 167 2.34 21.65 10.90
CA LEU A 167 1.35 22.49 10.20
C LEU A 167 0.35 21.65 9.37
N PRO A 168 0.75 20.61 8.62
CA PRO A 168 -0.21 19.81 7.85
C PRO A 168 -1.22 19.07 8.73
N THR A 169 -0.80 18.52 9.88
CA THR A 169 -1.72 17.93 10.86
C THR A 169 -2.66 18.98 11.44
N GLU A 170 -2.15 20.16 11.80
CA GLU A 170 -2.98 21.25 12.36
C GLU A 170 -4.07 21.71 11.39
N ILE A 171 -3.73 21.84 10.10
CA ILE A 171 -4.70 22.14 9.04
C ILE A 171 -5.76 21.05 8.96
N MET A 172 -5.38 19.77 9.06
CA MET A 172 -6.35 18.68 9.05
C MET A 172 -7.23 18.62 10.29
N VAL A 173 -6.71 18.95 11.47
CA VAL A 173 -7.53 19.11 12.67
C VAL A 173 -8.60 20.17 12.43
N LEU A 174 -8.21 21.34 11.93
CA LEU A 174 -9.15 22.41 11.62
C LEU A 174 -10.19 21.97 10.57
N ALA A 175 -9.75 21.30 9.49
CA ALA A 175 -10.63 20.78 8.45
C ALA A 175 -11.66 19.79 8.99
N LEU A 176 -11.24 18.85 9.86
CA LEU A 176 -12.14 17.89 10.50
C LEU A 176 -13.13 18.58 11.45
N LEU A 177 -12.69 19.59 12.22
CA LEU A 177 -13.58 20.37 13.08
C LEU A 177 -14.64 21.13 12.26
N LEU A 178 -14.24 21.74 11.13
CA LEU A 178 -15.17 22.43 10.23
C LEU A 178 -16.13 21.45 9.55
N ALA A 179 -15.65 20.27 9.12
CA ALA A 179 -16.48 19.22 8.56
C ALA A 179 -17.50 18.69 9.58
N ALA A 180 -17.08 18.49 10.83
CA ALA A 180 -17.97 18.11 11.93
C ALA A 180 -19.05 19.16 12.18
N ARG A 181 -18.69 20.44 12.20
CA ARG A 181 -19.64 21.56 12.35
C ARG A 181 -20.63 21.67 11.20
N ALA A 182 -20.23 21.24 10.01
CA ALA A 182 -21.07 21.23 8.81
C ALA A 182 -21.85 19.93 8.63
N GLU A 183 -21.74 18.96 9.55
CA GLU A 183 -22.31 17.61 9.43
C GLU A 183 -21.85 16.89 8.14
N LYS A 184 -20.61 17.16 7.70
CA LYS A 184 -19.98 16.60 6.49
C LYS A 184 -18.85 15.63 6.80
N LEU A 185 -18.87 15.00 7.98
CA LEU A 185 -17.93 13.92 8.26
C LEU A 185 -18.26 12.71 7.38
N PRO A 186 -17.27 11.85 7.08
CA PRO A 186 -17.52 10.63 6.32
C PRO A 186 -18.57 9.75 7.00
N GLU A 187 -19.59 9.33 6.24
CA GLU A 187 -20.56 8.32 6.69
C GLU A 187 -19.89 6.96 6.86
N LYS A 188 -18.92 6.65 5.99
CA LYS A 188 -18.13 5.42 6.00
C LYS A 188 -16.65 5.73 6.14
N TRP A 189 -16.14 5.63 7.36
CA TRP A 189 -14.73 5.87 7.64
C TRP A 189 -13.78 4.83 7.02
N SER A 190 -14.25 3.63 6.69
CA SER A 190 -13.48 2.63 5.96
C SER A 190 -13.16 3.08 4.52
N GLU A 191 -14.11 3.71 3.82
CA GLU A 191 -13.87 4.27 2.47
C GLU A 191 -12.89 5.46 2.52
N CYS A 192 -13.05 6.33 3.52
CA CYS A 192 -12.08 7.41 3.80
C CYS A 192 -10.67 6.84 4.10
N SER A 193 -10.61 5.73 4.84
CA SER A 193 -9.36 5.03 5.14
C SER A 193 -8.69 4.49 3.87
N GLY A 194 -9.47 3.90 2.95
CA GLY A 194 -8.97 3.43 1.67
C GLY A 194 -8.31 4.55 0.84
N TRP A 195 -8.96 5.71 0.74
CA TRP A 195 -8.38 6.88 0.06
C TRP A 195 -7.14 7.42 0.77
N THR A 196 -7.19 7.53 2.09
CA THR A 196 -6.07 8.03 2.89
C THR A 196 -4.83 7.15 2.71
N ALA A 197 -5.02 5.83 2.72
CA ALA A 197 -3.94 4.88 2.48
C ALA A 197 -3.37 4.97 1.07
N ASN A 198 -4.22 5.15 0.05
CA ASN A 198 -3.75 5.40 -1.31
C ASN A 198 -2.86 6.63 -1.36
N VAL A 199 -3.30 7.78 -0.85
CA VAL A 199 -2.48 9.00 -0.85
C VAL A 199 -1.14 8.77 -0.14
N LEU A 200 -1.17 8.07 1.00
CA LEU A 200 0.04 7.73 1.76
C LEU A 200 1.02 6.88 0.93
N PHE A 201 0.55 5.76 0.37
CA PHE A 201 1.41 4.88 -0.44
C PHE A 201 1.81 5.50 -1.78
N MET A 202 0.96 6.31 -2.39
CA MET A 202 1.24 6.98 -3.66
C MET A 202 2.35 8.03 -3.52
N SER A 203 2.52 8.62 -2.34
CA SER A 203 3.57 9.60 -2.06
C SER A 203 4.98 8.98 -2.02
N MET A 204 5.12 7.73 -1.57
CA MET A 204 6.43 7.11 -1.36
C MET A 204 7.24 6.97 -2.66
N PRO A 205 6.67 6.47 -3.78
CA PRO A 205 7.36 6.43 -5.05
C PRO A 205 7.77 7.79 -5.59
N VAL A 206 6.96 8.83 -5.36
CA VAL A 206 7.27 10.19 -5.82
C VAL A 206 8.55 10.69 -5.16
N VAL A 207 8.66 10.49 -3.85
CA VAL A 207 9.85 10.84 -3.08
C VAL A 207 11.05 10.02 -3.55
N GLN A 208 10.88 8.71 -3.75
CA GLN A 208 11.95 7.84 -4.25
C GLN A 208 12.43 8.28 -5.64
N ILE A 209 11.53 8.52 -6.59
CA ILE A 209 11.89 8.95 -7.94
C ILE A 209 12.58 10.32 -7.90
N ALA A 210 12.10 11.26 -7.08
CA ALA A 210 12.76 12.55 -6.90
C ALA A 210 14.18 12.39 -6.33
N GLN A 211 14.37 11.54 -5.33
CA GLN A 211 15.68 11.23 -4.76
C GLN A 211 16.62 10.58 -5.79
N ASN A 212 16.10 9.67 -6.61
CA ASN A 212 16.85 9.01 -7.69
C ASN A 212 17.37 10.04 -8.71
N LEU A 213 16.55 11.02 -9.07
CA LEU A 213 16.92 12.08 -10.02
C LEU A 213 17.92 13.06 -9.42
N GLN A 214 17.84 13.35 -8.12
CA GLN A 214 18.73 14.30 -7.43
C GLN A 214 20.08 13.69 -7.05
N ASN A 215 20.10 12.42 -6.65
CA ASN A 215 21.29 11.73 -6.14
C ASN A 215 21.41 10.35 -6.80
N PRO A 216 21.75 10.28 -8.10
CA PRO A 216 21.79 9.01 -8.85
C PRO A 216 22.70 7.96 -8.22
N GLU A 217 23.78 8.35 -7.55
CA GLU A 217 24.71 7.46 -6.86
C GLU A 217 24.02 6.52 -5.86
N ASN A 218 22.93 6.95 -5.23
CA ASN A 218 22.17 6.16 -4.25
C ASN A 218 21.38 5.01 -4.88
N LEU A 219 21.20 5.01 -6.21
CA LEU A 219 20.52 3.94 -6.93
C LEU A 219 21.21 2.58 -6.78
N GLN A 220 22.52 2.55 -6.47
CA GLN A 220 23.25 1.31 -6.17
C GLN A 220 22.63 0.51 -5.01
N GLY A 221 22.01 1.21 -4.06
CA GLY A 221 21.35 0.61 -2.91
C GLY A 221 19.95 0.08 -3.19
N LEU A 222 19.37 0.37 -4.36
CA LEU A 222 18.02 -0.06 -4.71
C LEU A 222 18.00 -1.45 -5.34
N SER A 223 16.98 -2.23 -4.99
CA SER A 223 16.75 -3.55 -5.53
C SER A 223 15.78 -3.47 -6.71
N ALA A 224 16.28 -3.71 -7.94
CA ALA A 224 15.44 -3.84 -9.12
C ALA A 224 14.37 -4.95 -8.95
N LEU A 225 14.72 -6.05 -8.27
CA LEU A 225 13.80 -7.15 -7.99
C LEU A 225 12.61 -6.68 -7.13
N THR A 226 12.84 -5.81 -6.16
CA THR A 226 11.77 -5.24 -5.33
C THR A 226 10.79 -4.44 -6.18
N SER A 227 11.29 -3.60 -7.08
CA SER A 227 10.45 -2.84 -8.01
C SER A 227 9.69 -3.74 -9.00
N VAL A 228 10.29 -4.86 -9.43
CA VAL A 228 9.59 -5.90 -10.23
C VAL A 228 8.46 -6.53 -9.44
N PHE A 229 8.69 -6.92 -8.18
CA PHE A 229 7.64 -7.49 -7.32
C PHE A 229 6.50 -6.50 -7.03
N ILE A 230 6.82 -5.22 -6.81
CA ILE A 230 5.81 -4.16 -6.68
C ILE A 230 4.99 -4.05 -7.97
N THR A 231 5.65 -4.00 -9.13
CA THR A 231 4.99 -3.91 -10.44
C THR A 231 4.05 -5.11 -10.67
N MET A 232 4.58 -6.32 -10.53
CA MET A 232 3.85 -7.56 -10.80
C MET A 232 2.69 -7.77 -9.83
N GLY A 233 2.93 -7.63 -8.52
CA GLY A 233 1.89 -7.82 -7.52
C GLY A 233 0.71 -6.87 -7.72
N ASN A 234 0.99 -5.59 -7.96
CA ASN A 234 -0.07 -4.61 -8.15
C ASN A 234 -0.75 -4.71 -9.53
N ALA A 235 -0.02 -5.10 -10.58
CA ALA A 235 -0.63 -5.32 -11.90
C ALA A 235 -1.66 -6.45 -11.84
N LEU A 236 -1.31 -7.55 -11.17
CA LEU A 236 -2.20 -8.69 -10.96
C LEU A 236 -3.42 -8.33 -10.11
N MET A 237 -3.25 -7.51 -9.07
CA MET A 237 -4.37 -7.00 -8.27
C MET A 237 -5.27 -6.03 -9.05
N LEU A 238 -4.71 -5.24 -9.97
CA LEU A 238 -5.46 -4.30 -10.78
C LEU A 238 -6.55 -5.00 -11.62
N ALA A 239 -6.27 -6.18 -12.17
CA ALA A 239 -7.27 -6.95 -12.92
C ALA A 239 -8.51 -7.30 -12.06
N ARG A 240 -8.29 -7.68 -10.79
CA ARG A 240 -9.38 -7.95 -9.84
C ARG A 240 -10.10 -6.66 -9.45
N ALA A 241 -9.37 -5.61 -9.12
CA ALA A 241 -9.91 -4.30 -8.77
C ALA A 241 -10.85 -3.76 -9.86
N ILE A 242 -10.44 -3.88 -11.12
CA ILE A 242 -11.26 -3.55 -12.28
C ILE A 242 -12.50 -4.43 -12.27
N PHE A 243 -12.35 -5.76 -12.22
CA PHE A 243 -13.46 -6.72 -12.24
C PHE A 243 -14.55 -6.40 -11.19
N VAL A 244 -14.17 -6.14 -9.95
CA VAL A 244 -15.12 -5.82 -8.85
C VAL A 244 -15.55 -4.36 -8.81
N LYS A 245 -15.05 -3.54 -9.75
CA LYS A 245 -15.39 -2.11 -9.94
C LYS A 245 -15.04 -1.25 -8.71
N ASP A 246 -13.94 -1.58 -8.05
CA ASP A 246 -13.49 -0.86 -6.87
C ASP A 246 -12.54 0.28 -7.26
N PHE A 247 -13.04 1.51 -7.31
CA PHE A 247 -12.26 2.65 -7.80
C PHE A 247 -11.06 3.00 -6.90
N VAL A 248 -11.19 2.90 -5.57
CA VAL A 248 -10.08 3.12 -4.65
C VAL A 248 -8.98 2.10 -4.94
N TRP A 249 -9.35 0.84 -5.10
CA TRP A 249 -8.38 -0.23 -5.36
C TRP A 249 -7.76 -0.12 -6.76
N ILE A 250 -8.54 0.28 -7.77
CA ILE A 250 -8.04 0.54 -9.13
C ILE A 250 -6.97 1.63 -9.10
N VAL A 251 -7.25 2.76 -8.46
CA VAL A 251 -6.31 3.89 -8.39
C VAL A 251 -5.03 3.48 -7.67
N GLY A 252 -5.15 2.83 -6.50
CA GLY A 252 -4.00 2.37 -5.72
C GLY A 252 -3.13 1.37 -6.50
N SER A 253 -3.76 0.33 -7.09
CA SER A 253 -3.04 -0.72 -7.82
C SER A 253 -2.41 -0.20 -9.12
N ALA A 254 -3.12 0.65 -9.87
CA ALA A 254 -2.57 1.26 -11.08
C ALA A 254 -1.36 2.14 -10.74
N TRP A 255 -1.47 3.00 -9.72
CA TRP A 255 -0.35 3.85 -9.32
C TRP A 255 0.86 3.04 -8.86
N ALA A 256 0.64 2.05 -7.98
CA ALA A 256 1.71 1.20 -7.49
C ALA A 256 2.37 0.40 -8.63
N THR A 257 1.62 0.01 -9.66
CA THR A 257 2.15 -0.68 -10.84
C THR A 257 3.01 0.25 -11.70
N TYR A 258 2.44 1.36 -12.18
CA TYR A 258 3.06 2.17 -13.22
C TYR A 258 4.02 3.23 -12.68
N VAL A 259 3.74 3.81 -11.51
CA VAL A 259 4.59 4.82 -10.87
C VAL A 259 5.48 4.17 -9.83
N GLY A 260 4.89 3.36 -8.95
CA GLY A 260 5.60 2.69 -7.85
C GLY A 260 6.70 1.75 -8.31
N GLY A 261 6.32 0.68 -8.99
CA GLY A 261 7.27 -0.33 -9.46
C GLY A 261 7.96 0.08 -10.75
N PHE A 262 7.19 0.29 -11.82
CA PHE A 262 7.75 0.58 -13.14
C PHE A 262 8.47 1.93 -13.21
N GLY A 263 7.93 2.97 -12.59
CA GLY A 263 8.58 4.29 -12.55
C GLY A 263 9.96 4.25 -11.88
N VAL A 264 10.11 3.50 -10.78
CA VAL A 264 11.42 3.29 -10.14
C VAL A 264 12.35 2.46 -11.04
N LEU A 265 11.87 1.41 -11.71
CA LEU A 265 12.66 0.67 -12.70
C LEU A 265 13.15 1.55 -13.85
N ALA A 266 12.31 2.47 -14.33
CA ALA A 266 12.68 3.42 -15.35
C ALA A 266 13.83 4.33 -14.89
N THR A 267 13.84 4.77 -13.63
CA THR A 267 14.99 5.53 -13.10
C THR A 267 16.28 4.71 -13.04
N LEU A 268 16.20 3.41 -12.70
CA LEU A 268 17.37 2.51 -12.71
C LEU A 268 17.93 2.29 -14.13
N PHE A 269 17.07 2.31 -15.14
CA PHE A 269 17.49 2.15 -16.53
C PHE A 269 18.00 3.44 -17.18
N LEU A 270 17.36 4.57 -16.89
CA LEU A 270 17.64 5.87 -17.53
C LEU A 270 18.85 6.58 -16.91
N LEU A 271 19.10 6.37 -15.62
CA LEU A 271 20.19 7.02 -14.90
C LEU A 271 21.42 6.12 -14.88
N THR A 272 22.60 6.75 -14.84
CA THR A 272 23.90 6.07 -14.80
C THR A 272 24.65 6.48 -13.56
N ASN A 273 25.54 5.60 -13.11
CA ASN A 273 26.47 5.89 -12.03
C ASN A 273 27.38 7.07 -12.42
N PRO A 274 27.39 8.18 -11.68
CA PRO A 274 28.24 9.34 -11.99
C PRO A 274 29.73 9.02 -12.02
N MET A 275 30.17 7.98 -11.29
CA MET A 275 31.57 7.61 -11.15
C MET A 275 32.04 6.59 -12.19
N THR A 276 31.18 5.64 -12.59
CA THR A 276 31.54 4.54 -13.50
C THR A 276 30.90 4.67 -14.88
N SER A 277 29.91 5.55 -15.05
CA SER A 277 29.06 5.66 -16.24
C SER A 277 28.27 4.39 -16.59
N GLU A 278 28.24 3.40 -15.71
CA GLU A 278 27.47 2.17 -15.89
C GLU A 278 25.99 2.39 -15.52
N ARG A 279 25.11 1.63 -16.15
CA ARG A 279 23.67 1.63 -15.83
C ARG A 279 23.37 0.74 -14.63
N TYR A 280 22.32 1.10 -13.88
CA TYR A 280 21.86 0.30 -12.73
C TYR A 280 20.97 -0.88 -13.14
N LEU A 281 20.34 -0.80 -14.32
CA LEU A 281 19.55 -1.87 -14.91
C LEU A 281 19.96 -2.07 -16.37
N GLY A 282 20.17 -3.34 -16.74
CA GLY A 282 20.53 -3.69 -18.11
C GLY A 282 19.38 -3.46 -19.09
N GLU A 283 19.76 -3.25 -20.35
CA GLU A 283 18.81 -2.92 -21.42
C GLU A 283 17.86 -4.08 -21.72
N PHE A 284 18.39 -5.31 -21.75
CA PHE A 284 17.58 -6.49 -21.99
C PHE A 284 16.52 -6.67 -20.89
N GLU A 285 16.90 -6.54 -19.62
CA GLU A 285 15.99 -6.67 -18.48
C GLU A 285 14.89 -5.61 -18.54
N PHE A 286 15.27 -4.35 -18.77
CA PHE A 286 14.29 -3.26 -18.84
C PHE A 286 13.31 -3.44 -20.01
N ILE A 287 13.78 -3.82 -21.20
CA ILE A 287 12.92 -4.09 -22.36
C ILE A 287 11.99 -5.27 -22.06
N ALA A 288 12.51 -6.37 -21.52
CA ALA A 288 11.71 -7.55 -21.20
C ALA A 288 10.60 -7.22 -20.20
N ILE A 289 10.91 -6.48 -19.14
CA ILE A 289 9.91 -6.03 -18.14
C ILE A 289 8.87 -5.11 -18.79
N THR A 290 9.32 -4.13 -19.58
CA THR A 290 8.45 -3.15 -20.24
C THR A 290 7.48 -3.82 -21.21
N VAL A 291 7.98 -4.68 -22.10
CA VAL A 291 7.15 -5.42 -23.06
C VAL A 291 6.16 -6.33 -22.33
N THR A 292 6.61 -7.02 -21.28
CA THR A 292 5.72 -7.88 -20.47
C THR A 292 4.59 -7.07 -19.84
N LEU A 293 4.91 -5.90 -19.25
CA LEU A 293 3.91 -5.03 -18.65
C LEU A 293 2.92 -4.49 -19.70
N ILE A 294 3.41 -4.04 -20.86
CA ILE A 294 2.56 -3.56 -21.96
C ILE A 294 1.63 -4.66 -22.46
N LEU A 295 2.16 -5.87 -22.70
CA LEU A 295 1.35 -7.00 -23.14
C LEU A 295 0.30 -7.38 -22.11
N TYR A 296 0.68 -7.42 -20.83
CA TYR A 296 -0.27 -7.67 -19.73
C TYR A 296 -1.38 -6.61 -19.70
N THR A 297 -1.03 -5.32 -19.77
CA THR A 297 -2.00 -4.22 -19.78
C THR A 297 -2.91 -4.29 -21.00
N ALA A 298 -2.37 -4.55 -22.20
CA ALA A 298 -3.17 -4.61 -23.41
C ALA A 298 -4.14 -5.82 -23.40
N ILE A 299 -3.63 -7.00 -23.05
CA ILE A 299 -4.38 -8.26 -23.16
C ILE A 299 -5.35 -8.42 -21.98
N VAL A 300 -4.86 -8.30 -20.75
CA VAL A 300 -5.66 -8.58 -19.55
C VAL A 300 -6.54 -7.38 -19.21
N ILE A 301 -5.94 -6.20 -19.04
CA ILE A 301 -6.68 -5.01 -18.63
C ILE A 301 -7.54 -4.47 -19.78
N GLY A 302 -6.94 -4.31 -20.97
CA GLY A 302 -7.64 -3.85 -22.17
C GLY A 302 -8.78 -4.79 -22.58
N GLY A 303 -8.54 -6.10 -22.56
CA GLY A 303 -9.58 -7.10 -22.84
C GLY A 303 -10.77 -7.03 -21.89
N GLN A 304 -10.53 -6.82 -20.59
CA GLN A 304 -11.60 -6.64 -19.60
C GLN A 304 -12.42 -5.37 -19.84
N LEU A 305 -11.76 -4.26 -20.15
CA LEU A 305 -12.45 -2.99 -20.43
C LEU A 305 -13.29 -3.07 -21.71
N GLN A 306 -12.77 -3.72 -22.76
CA GLN A 306 -13.52 -3.93 -23.99
C GLN A 306 -14.74 -4.83 -23.79
N ALA A 307 -14.59 -5.95 -23.06
CA ALA A 307 -15.70 -6.83 -22.74
C ALA A 307 -16.83 -6.10 -21.99
N ARG A 308 -16.48 -5.15 -21.13
CA ARG A 308 -17.44 -4.31 -20.42
C ARG A 308 -18.16 -3.32 -21.31
N LEU A 309 -17.43 -2.63 -22.17
CA LEU A 309 -18.03 -1.69 -23.12
C LEU A 309 -19.02 -2.41 -24.05
N ALA A 310 -18.68 -3.61 -24.50
CA ALA A 310 -19.57 -4.45 -25.29
C ALA A 310 -20.84 -4.86 -24.52
N GLN A 311 -20.72 -5.22 -23.23
CA GLN A 311 -21.88 -5.56 -22.40
C GLN A 311 -22.77 -4.34 -22.09
N GLY A 312 -22.18 -3.18 -21.84
CA GLY A 312 -22.92 -1.93 -21.62
C GLY A 312 -23.70 -1.50 -22.87
N ALA A 313 -23.07 -1.57 -24.04
CA ALA A 313 -23.74 -1.27 -25.31
C ALA A 313 -24.89 -2.24 -25.63
N ALA A 314 -24.76 -3.52 -25.28
CA ALA A 314 -25.83 -4.51 -25.45
C ALA A 314 -27.01 -4.30 -24.49
N SER A 315 -26.79 -3.74 -23.30
CA SER A 315 -27.88 -3.41 -22.35
C SER A 315 -28.64 -2.12 -22.70
N GLU A 316 -28.10 -1.28 -23.58
CA GLU A 316 -28.70 -0.02 -24.02
C GLU A 316 -29.43 -0.12 -25.37
N SER A 317 -29.39 -1.28 -26.07
CA SER A 317 -30.15 -1.48 -27.31
C SER A 317 -31.64 -1.68 -27.01
N PRO A 318 -32.57 -0.92 -27.63
CA PRO A 318 -34.01 -0.98 -27.30
C PRO A 318 -34.73 -2.28 -27.68
N ASP A 319 -34.11 -3.16 -28.47
CA ASP A 319 -34.79 -4.29 -29.10
C ASP A 319 -34.61 -5.60 -28.30
N GLY A 320 -35.11 -5.59 -27.07
CA GLY A 320 -35.26 -6.77 -26.21
C GLY A 320 -36.73 -7.13 -25.99
N GLU A 321 -37.50 -7.29 -27.07
CA GLU A 321 -38.77 -8.07 -27.10
C GLU A 321 -38.53 -9.43 -27.77
#